data_AF-A0A2I0NAB7-F1
#
_entry.id   AF-A0A2I0NAB7-F1
#
_cell.length_a   1.000
_cell.length_b   1.000
_cell.length_c   1.000
_cell.angle_alpha   90.00
_cell.angle_beta   90.00
_cell.angle_gamma   90.00
#
_symmetry.space_group_name_H-M   'P 1'
#
loop_
_entity.id
_entity.type
_entity.pdbx_description
1 polymer ?
#
loop_
_entity_poly.entity_id
_entity_poly.type
_entity_poly.pdbx_seq_one_letter_code
_entity_poly.pdbx_strand_id
1 'polypeptide(L)'
;MHVHNLISFLNEKTNNQYSYLKLSAVTYQKFGNLLLIVFLYPDEVGNVSEQDRKTILKLVKQFVNLDVKIELKFVKSFYDKEHLIVKIDQFNKEEFPALSTLIRTNNLNLLEEAQKVKLNIPCYKNYISKEQKEKYVSRLEQFLNNEFFYMFEIELYEVEKEQVSSVLEDKKQELLEKIADEQPKEKTLKIEVIEQILGSDCSLAPLCVSSVTTPDKNLSIAGTIKYLSEREFTKKQKVMDSEEERYQDVKKTYFSFSLESAQKEINAVYFPSKDTLNIIEKLSNDQEVVITGDVEAFNGKLSLKVKHITKVKILNKPKDTQKISKVPSAYKFVFPEPFEVKTQASLFELQETNNDYLKNNTFIVFDLETTGLNHEDCKIVEIGAVKVENGKITQKFSTFVDPETEIPLDATAIHGITDAMVMGAPKVGEALGDFYKFCEGSTLIAYNIDFDYKFINYYGRKSGYLFNHPQKDAMVLARQYIKGLKNYKLKTVVESLGITLSNAHRAYFDAAATAEVFLKLAKNIK
;
A
#
# COMPACT_ATOMS: atom_id res chain seq x y z
N MET A 1 -19.55 33.68 -22.81
CA MET A 1 -18.84 34.93 -22.44
C MET A 1 -17.38 34.59 -22.27
N HIS A 2 -16.48 35.21 -23.04
CA HIS A 2 -15.06 34.85 -23.03
C HIS A 2 -14.39 35.34 -21.74
N VAL A 3 -14.31 34.47 -20.74
CA VAL A 3 -13.57 34.69 -19.48
C VAL A 3 -12.07 34.95 -19.76
N HIS A 4 -11.59 34.68 -20.98
CA HIS A 4 -10.25 35.01 -21.45
C HIS A 4 -9.87 36.49 -21.33
N ASN A 5 -10.82 37.43 -21.25
CA ASN A 5 -10.52 38.86 -21.09
C ASN A 5 -10.56 39.35 -19.64
N LEU A 6 -10.72 38.45 -18.66
CA LEU A 6 -10.86 38.82 -17.25
C LEU A 6 -9.61 39.53 -16.70
N ILE A 7 -8.41 39.08 -17.03
CA ILE A 7 -7.16 39.71 -16.58
C ILE A 7 -7.04 41.12 -17.17
N SER A 8 -7.31 41.29 -18.47
CA SER A 8 -7.29 42.59 -19.13
C SER A 8 -8.29 43.57 -18.48
N PHE A 9 -9.50 43.09 -18.17
CA PHE A 9 -10.49 43.88 -17.45
C PHE A 9 -10.04 44.28 -16.04
N LEU A 10 -9.46 43.35 -15.28
CA LEU A 10 -8.93 43.63 -13.95
C LEU A 10 -7.83 44.69 -14.02
N ASN A 11 -6.89 44.55 -14.96
CA ASN A 11 -5.80 45.50 -15.14
C ASN A 11 -6.28 46.90 -15.56
N GLU A 12 -7.26 46.99 -16.46
CA GLU A 12 -7.86 48.26 -16.86
C GLU A 12 -8.55 48.96 -15.68
N LYS A 13 -9.32 48.22 -14.86
CA LYS A 13 -10.05 48.79 -13.71
C LYS A 13 -9.19 49.11 -12.50
N THR A 14 -7.98 48.56 -12.43
CA THR A 14 -7.09 48.67 -11.25
C THR A 14 -5.78 49.35 -11.59
N ASN A 15 -5.65 49.95 -12.78
CA ASN A 15 -4.43 50.61 -13.26
C ASN A 15 -3.19 49.69 -13.13
N ASN A 16 -3.34 48.44 -13.59
CA ASN A 16 -2.31 47.39 -13.55
C ASN A 16 -1.86 46.92 -12.16
N GLN A 17 -2.59 47.26 -11.09
CA GLN A 17 -2.26 46.81 -9.73
C GLN A 17 -2.13 45.28 -9.63
N TYR A 18 -2.96 44.52 -10.34
CA TYR A 18 -2.96 43.05 -10.32
C TYR A 18 -2.37 42.42 -11.58
N SER A 19 -1.48 43.14 -12.27
CA SER A 19 -0.82 42.66 -13.50
C SER A 19 0.05 41.42 -13.29
N TYR A 20 0.43 41.14 -12.04
CA TYR A 20 1.14 39.92 -11.64
C TYR A 20 0.22 38.68 -11.51
N LEU A 21 -1.10 38.80 -11.72
CA LEU A 21 -2.00 37.66 -11.71
C LEU A 21 -2.14 37.05 -13.10
N LYS A 22 -2.17 35.72 -13.15
CA LYS A 22 -2.43 34.94 -14.36
C LYS A 22 -3.64 34.05 -14.16
N LEU A 23 -4.57 34.04 -15.11
CA LEU A 23 -5.72 33.14 -15.08
C LEU A 23 -5.26 31.74 -15.49
N SER A 24 -5.41 30.76 -14.60
CA SER A 24 -5.02 29.37 -14.86
C SER A 24 -6.22 28.50 -15.21
N ALA A 25 -7.30 28.57 -14.42
CA ALA A 25 -8.47 27.73 -14.64
C ALA A 25 -9.78 28.46 -14.33
N VAL A 26 -10.82 28.11 -15.07
CA VAL A 26 -12.20 28.54 -14.84
C VAL A 26 -13.09 27.32 -14.95
N THR A 27 -13.70 26.92 -13.83
CA THR A 27 -14.51 25.69 -13.76
C THR A 27 -15.89 26.03 -13.24
N TYR A 28 -16.92 25.66 -13.99
CA TYR A 28 -18.31 25.79 -13.57
C TYR A 28 -18.85 24.45 -13.06
N GLN A 29 -19.20 24.40 -11.78
CA GLN A 29 -19.83 23.26 -11.14
C GLN A 29 -21.36 23.40 -11.21
N LYS A 30 -22.00 22.54 -12.01
CA LYS A 30 -23.45 22.55 -12.23
C LYS A 30 -24.22 22.26 -10.93
N PHE A 31 -23.75 21.30 -10.14
CA PHE A 31 -24.31 21.00 -8.82
C PHE A 31 -23.76 22.02 -7.82
N GLY A 32 -24.62 22.96 -7.39
CA GLY A 32 -24.26 24.02 -6.45
C GLY A 32 -24.09 25.41 -7.06
N ASN A 33 -24.29 25.57 -8.38
CA ASN A 33 -24.24 26.85 -9.09
C ASN A 33 -22.98 27.68 -8.74
N LEU A 34 -21.80 27.05 -8.85
CA LEU A 34 -20.52 27.61 -8.42
C LEU A 34 -19.55 27.75 -9.60
N LEU A 35 -19.02 28.94 -9.78
CA LEU A 35 -17.94 29.26 -10.69
C LEU A 35 -16.63 29.41 -9.90
N LEU A 36 -15.73 28.46 -10.05
CA LEU A 36 -14.39 28.49 -9.47
C LEU A 36 -13.42 29.12 -10.47
N ILE A 37 -12.72 30.16 -10.04
CA ILE A 37 -11.69 30.85 -10.84
C ILE A 37 -10.36 30.76 -10.10
N VAL A 38 -9.34 30.23 -10.77
CA VAL A 38 -8.00 30.03 -10.21
C VAL A 38 -7.03 31.01 -10.83
N PHE A 39 -6.43 31.86 -9.99
CA PHE A 39 -5.34 32.75 -10.33
C PHE A 39 -4.01 32.19 -9.83
N LEU A 40 -3.01 32.21 -10.71
CA LEU A 40 -1.61 32.03 -10.37
C LEU A 40 -0.95 33.39 -10.12
N TYR A 41 0.00 33.42 -9.19
CA TYR A 41 0.84 34.59 -8.94
C TYR A 41 2.28 34.18 -8.61
N PRO A 42 3.29 35.00 -8.93
CA PRO A 42 4.70 34.67 -8.71
C PRO A 42 5.01 34.47 -7.22
N ASP A 43 5.95 33.58 -6.89
CA ASP A 43 6.34 33.32 -5.50
C ASP A 43 7.02 34.53 -4.83
N GLU A 44 7.70 35.36 -5.64
CA GLU A 44 8.38 36.58 -5.17
C GLU A 44 7.38 37.65 -4.66
N VAL A 45 6.10 37.51 -5.04
CA VAL A 45 5.02 38.35 -4.52
C VAL A 45 4.53 37.73 -3.21
N GLY A 46 4.46 38.55 -2.16
CA GLY A 46 3.84 38.16 -0.89
C GLY A 46 2.40 37.69 -1.07
N ASN A 47 1.85 37.01 -0.05
CA ASN A 47 0.48 36.50 -0.12
C ASN A 47 -0.53 37.62 -0.51
N VAL A 48 -1.40 37.33 -1.47
CA VAL A 48 -2.48 38.26 -1.86
C VAL A 48 -3.34 38.57 -0.64
N SER A 49 -3.39 39.86 -0.27
CA SER A 49 -4.05 40.30 0.96
C SER A 49 -5.56 40.06 0.91
N GLU A 50 -6.20 39.92 2.08
CA GLU A 50 -7.67 39.78 2.17
C GLU A 50 -8.42 40.96 1.54
N GLN A 51 -7.84 42.16 1.58
CA GLN A 51 -8.41 43.35 0.98
C GLN A 51 -8.38 43.28 -0.56
N ASP A 52 -7.26 42.81 -1.11
CA ASP A 52 -7.09 42.62 -2.56
C ASP A 52 -8.00 41.50 -3.06
N ARG A 53 -8.10 40.38 -2.32
CA ARG A 53 -9.02 39.27 -2.63
C ARG A 53 -10.46 39.74 -2.74
N LYS A 54 -10.92 40.58 -1.80
CA LYS A 54 -12.27 41.16 -1.83
C LYS A 54 -12.45 42.11 -3.02
N THR A 55 -11.44 42.91 -3.33
CA THR A 55 -11.46 43.86 -4.45
C THR A 55 -11.56 43.13 -5.79
N ILE A 56 -10.73 42.10 -5.99
CA ILE A 56 -10.74 41.25 -7.18
C ILE A 56 -12.09 40.51 -7.29
N LEU A 57 -12.59 39.92 -6.21
CA LEU A 57 -13.90 39.24 -6.23
C LEU A 57 -15.04 40.17 -6.65
N LYS A 58 -15.04 41.43 -6.19
CA LYS A 58 -16.04 42.43 -6.60
C LYS A 58 -15.98 42.71 -8.11
N LEU A 59 -14.78 42.91 -8.65
CA LEU A 59 -14.57 43.17 -10.07
C LEU A 59 -14.91 41.94 -10.94
N VAL A 60 -14.55 40.73 -10.49
CA VAL A 60 -14.90 39.49 -11.17
C VAL A 60 -16.41 39.30 -11.22
N LYS A 61 -17.15 39.57 -10.12
CA LYS A 61 -18.62 39.53 -10.11
C LYS A 61 -19.23 40.50 -11.12
N GLN A 62 -18.68 41.72 -11.21
CA GLN A 62 -19.10 42.71 -12.20
C GLN A 62 -18.82 42.24 -13.64
N PHE A 63 -17.67 41.60 -13.88
CA PHE A 63 -17.30 41.09 -15.19
C PHE A 63 -18.16 39.91 -15.63
N VAL A 64 -18.38 38.93 -14.73
CA VAL A 64 -19.14 37.72 -15.04
C VAL A 64 -20.63 38.04 -15.23
N ASN A 65 -21.19 38.95 -14.42
CA ASN A 65 -22.57 39.45 -14.55
C ASN A 65 -23.63 38.34 -14.76
N LEU A 66 -23.51 37.25 -13.98
CA LEU A 66 -24.43 36.11 -13.97
C LEU A 66 -24.81 35.78 -12.53
N ASP A 67 -26.00 35.24 -12.34
CA ASP A 67 -26.48 34.77 -11.03
C ASP A 67 -25.86 33.41 -10.67
N VAL A 68 -24.57 33.44 -10.34
CA VAL A 68 -23.73 32.27 -10.03
C VAL A 68 -22.87 32.60 -8.81
N LYS A 69 -22.69 31.64 -7.90
CA LYS A 69 -21.75 31.79 -6.78
C LYS A 69 -20.33 31.80 -7.35
N ILE A 70 -19.50 32.77 -6.98
CA ILE A 70 -18.11 32.85 -7.47
C ILE A 70 -17.15 32.63 -6.32
N GLU A 71 -16.18 31.73 -6.53
CA GLU A 71 -15.08 31.48 -5.61
C GLU A 71 -13.75 31.71 -6.34
N LEU A 72 -12.84 32.43 -5.68
CA LEU A 72 -11.51 32.71 -6.20
C LEU A 72 -10.48 31.91 -5.42
N LYS A 73 -9.60 31.21 -6.13
CA LYS A 73 -8.39 30.60 -5.57
C LYS A 73 -7.17 31.34 -6.09
N PHE A 74 -6.23 31.62 -5.20
CA PHE A 74 -4.96 32.25 -5.52
C PHE A 74 -3.86 31.26 -5.13
N VAL A 75 -3.14 30.77 -6.12
CA VAL A 75 -2.11 29.75 -5.94
C VAL A 75 -0.77 30.39 -6.29
N LYS A 76 0.19 30.31 -5.36
CA LYS A 76 1.56 30.70 -5.65
C LYS A 76 2.13 29.76 -6.70
N SER A 77 2.64 30.34 -7.78
CA SER A 77 3.38 29.60 -8.77
C SER A 77 4.84 29.55 -8.31
N PHE A 78 5.23 28.40 -7.78
CA PHE A 78 6.62 28.04 -7.55
C PHE A 78 6.95 26.89 -8.49
N TYR A 79 8.14 26.91 -9.07
CA TYR A 79 8.70 25.72 -9.69
C TYR A 79 10.06 25.47 -9.05
N ASP A 80 10.30 24.20 -8.79
CA ASP A 80 11.64 23.69 -8.61
C ASP A 80 11.82 22.54 -9.61
N LYS A 81 13.04 22.01 -9.67
CA LYS A 81 13.37 20.94 -10.60
C LYS A 81 12.49 19.70 -10.40
N GLU A 82 12.17 19.34 -9.15
CA GLU A 82 11.40 18.14 -8.82
C GLU A 82 9.92 18.31 -9.16
N HIS A 83 9.36 19.48 -8.87
CA HIS A 83 8.00 19.86 -9.21
C HIS A 83 7.79 19.88 -10.73
N LEU A 84 8.75 20.41 -11.51
CA LEU A 84 8.72 20.35 -12.98
C LEU A 84 8.78 18.90 -13.49
N ILE A 85 9.64 18.06 -12.93
CA ILE A 85 9.72 16.64 -13.29
C ILE A 85 8.38 15.95 -13.10
N VAL A 86 7.75 16.12 -11.94
CA VAL A 86 6.45 15.52 -11.62
C VAL A 86 5.37 15.98 -12.60
N LYS A 87 5.32 17.28 -12.92
CA LYS A 87 4.34 17.84 -13.85
C LYS A 87 4.56 17.38 -15.29
N ILE A 88 5.80 17.33 -15.75
CA ILE A 88 6.14 16.83 -17.09
C ILE A 88 5.84 15.32 -17.18
N ASP A 89 6.14 14.54 -16.13
CA ASP A 89 5.82 13.11 -16.08
C ASP A 89 4.32 12.84 -16.08
N GLN A 90 3.55 13.66 -15.36
CA GLN A 90 2.09 13.60 -15.39
C GLN A 90 1.57 13.89 -16.81
N PHE A 91 2.01 14.98 -17.43
CA PHE A 91 1.66 15.32 -18.81
C PHE A 91 2.03 14.20 -19.79
N ASN A 92 3.21 13.61 -19.64
CA ASN A 92 3.67 12.49 -20.47
C ASN A 92 2.74 11.27 -20.35
N LYS A 93 2.27 10.96 -19.14
CA LYS A 93 1.36 9.83 -18.90
C LYS A 93 -0.04 10.08 -19.47
N GLU A 94 -0.51 11.33 -19.45
CA GLU A 94 -1.87 11.68 -19.85
C GLU A 94 -1.99 11.95 -21.36
N GLU A 95 -1.06 12.72 -21.95
CA GLU A 95 -1.17 13.20 -23.33
C GLU A 95 -0.25 12.45 -24.31
N PHE A 96 0.90 11.91 -23.85
CA PHE A 96 1.87 11.22 -24.70
C PHE A 96 2.41 9.89 -24.10
N PRO A 97 1.56 8.91 -23.75
CA PRO A 97 1.97 7.72 -23.01
C PRO A 97 3.07 6.92 -23.73
N ALA A 98 3.00 6.84 -25.06
CA ALA A 98 3.97 6.13 -25.89
C ALA A 98 5.36 6.79 -25.92
N LEU A 99 5.45 8.10 -25.65
CA LEU A 99 6.71 8.85 -25.64
C LEU A 99 7.30 8.99 -24.22
N SER A 100 6.53 8.72 -23.17
CA SER A 100 6.95 8.83 -21.77
C SER A 100 8.21 8.02 -21.42
N THR A 101 8.47 6.92 -22.14
CA THR A 101 9.67 6.08 -21.97
C THR A 101 10.85 6.52 -22.83
N LEU A 102 10.59 7.34 -23.85
CA LEU A 102 11.57 7.83 -24.81
C LEU A 102 12.10 9.22 -24.47
N ILE A 103 11.36 9.97 -23.65
CA ILE A 103 11.68 11.31 -23.17
C ILE A 103 11.97 11.22 -21.67
N ARG A 104 13.16 11.65 -21.26
CA ARG A 104 13.67 11.49 -19.90
C ARG A 104 13.63 12.82 -19.14
N THR A 105 12.82 12.89 -18.10
CA THR A 105 12.64 14.08 -17.24
C THR A 105 13.62 14.10 -16.06
N ASN A 106 14.15 12.95 -15.66
CA ASN A 106 15.11 12.80 -14.57
C ASN A 106 16.46 13.53 -14.80
N ASN A 107 16.82 13.83 -16.05
CA ASN A 107 18.03 14.56 -16.42
C ASN A 107 17.71 15.91 -17.09
N LEU A 108 16.69 16.62 -16.61
CA LEU A 108 16.40 17.97 -17.08
C LEU A 108 17.55 18.93 -16.75
N ASN A 109 18.00 19.66 -17.76
CA ASN A 109 18.89 20.81 -17.56
C ASN A 109 18.05 22.09 -17.68
N LEU A 110 18.20 22.95 -16.67
CA LEU A 110 17.50 24.21 -16.53
C LEU A 110 18.49 25.35 -16.77
N LEU A 111 18.12 26.29 -17.64
CA LEU A 111 18.78 27.59 -17.75
C LEU A 111 17.73 28.66 -17.51
N GLU A 112 17.95 29.47 -16.48
CA GLU A 112 17.02 30.51 -16.05
C GLU A 112 17.51 31.88 -16.49
N GLU A 113 16.67 32.60 -17.23
CA GLU A 113 16.90 33.99 -17.61
C GLU A 113 15.62 34.80 -17.33
N ALA A 114 15.60 35.49 -16.20
CA ALA A 114 14.46 36.30 -15.73
C ALA A 114 13.13 35.51 -15.64
N GLN A 115 12.14 35.79 -16.50
CA GLN A 115 10.84 35.08 -16.53
C GLN A 115 10.79 33.94 -17.57
N LYS A 116 11.93 33.59 -18.15
CA LYS A 116 12.06 32.54 -19.15
C LYS A 116 12.88 31.38 -18.60
N VAL A 117 12.33 30.17 -18.72
CA VAL A 117 12.96 28.93 -18.28
C VAL A 117 13.21 28.08 -19.52
N LYS A 118 14.49 27.89 -19.87
CA LYS A 118 14.86 26.97 -20.94
C LYS A 118 15.04 25.57 -20.37
N LEU A 119 14.24 24.62 -20.87
CA LEU A 119 14.24 23.22 -20.52
C LEU A 119 14.90 22.41 -21.63
N ASN A 120 16.05 21.83 -21.33
CA ASN A 120 16.65 20.84 -22.22
C ASN A 120 16.27 19.45 -21.74
N ILE A 121 15.50 18.72 -22.54
CA ILE A 121 14.99 17.39 -22.18
C ILE A 121 15.68 16.32 -23.04
N PRO A 122 16.37 15.34 -22.44
CA PRO A 122 16.98 14.26 -23.20
C PRO A 122 15.91 13.35 -23.82
N CYS A 123 16.09 13.03 -25.10
CA CYS A 123 15.31 12.03 -25.82
C CYS A 123 16.20 11.04 -26.57
N TYR A 124 15.76 9.80 -26.75
CA TYR A 124 16.59 8.81 -27.44
C TYR A 124 16.67 9.03 -28.96
N LYS A 125 17.91 9.00 -29.47
CA LYS A 125 18.22 9.12 -30.90
C LYS A 125 17.51 8.06 -31.75
N ASN A 126 16.92 8.47 -32.88
CA ASN A 126 16.24 7.62 -33.87
C ASN A 126 14.93 6.91 -33.43
N TYR A 127 14.35 7.24 -32.27
CA TYR A 127 13.10 6.61 -31.80
C TYR A 127 11.86 7.51 -31.86
N ILE A 128 12.04 8.81 -32.07
CA ILE A 128 10.96 9.80 -32.16
C ILE A 128 11.12 10.54 -33.49
N SER A 129 10.08 10.56 -34.33
CA SER A 129 10.12 11.31 -35.58
C SER A 129 10.20 12.82 -35.32
N LYS A 130 10.72 13.60 -36.29
CA LYS A 130 10.81 15.06 -36.16
C LYS A 130 9.43 15.70 -35.88
N GLU A 131 8.39 15.24 -36.57
CA GLU A 131 7.01 15.68 -36.38
C GLU A 131 6.48 15.38 -34.97
N GLN A 132 6.80 14.20 -34.41
CA GLN A 132 6.41 13.83 -33.04
C GLN A 132 7.14 14.69 -32.00
N LYS A 133 8.40 15.03 -32.22
CA LYS A 133 9.16 15.94 -31.35
C LYS A 133 8.56 17.34 -31.31
N GLU A 134 8.28 17.91 -32.48
CA GLU A 134 7.67 19.25 -32.60
C GLU A 134 6.29 19.30 -31.93
N LYS A 135 5.46 18.27 -32.17
CA LYS A 135 4.14 18.15 -31.53
C LYS A 135 4.22 18.03 -30.01
N TYR A 136 5.17 17.24 -29.51
CA TYR A 136 5.40 17.07 -28.07
C TYR A 136 5.83 18.39 -27.42
N VAL A 137 6.86 19.03 -27.96
CA VAL A 137 7.41 20.29 -27.45
C VAL A 137 6.32 21.36 -27.35
N SER A 138 5.58 21.58 -28.44
CA SER A 138 4.52 22.59 -28.48
C SER A 138 3.42 22.35 -27.43
N ARG A 139 3.02 21.09 -27.23
CA ARG A 139 1.97 20.74 -26.25
C ARG A 139 2.48 20.83 -24.83
N LEU A 140 3.73 20.46 -24.58
CA LEU A 140 4.32 20.55 -23.24
C LEU A 140 4.56 22.01 -22.85
N GLU A 141 5.04 22.85 -23.77
CA GLU A 141 5.15 24.30 -23.54
C GLU A 141 3.80 24.90 -23.19
N GLN A 142 2.74 24.56 -23.94
CA GLN A 142 1.39 25.02 -23.64
C GLN A 142 0.92 24.57 -22.24
N PHE A 143 1.19 23.32 -21.87
CA PHE A 143 0.83 22.77 -20.57
C PHE A 143 1.57 23.49 -19.43
N LEU A 144 2.90 23.58 -19.50
CA LEU A 144 3.70 24.23 -18.45
C LEU A 144 3.39 25.73 -18.35
N ASN A 145 3.16 26.40 -19.48
CA ASN A 145 2.73 27.79 -19.49
C ASN A 145 1.32 27.97 -18.90
N ASN A 146 0.49 26.94 -18.75
CA ASN A 146 -0.79 27.06 -18.04
C ASN A 146 -0.67 26.78 -16.53
N GLU A 147 0.23 25.87 -16.16
CA GLU A 147 0.47 25.46 -14.78
C GLU A 147 1.35 26.46 -14.00
N PHE A 148 2.23 27.17 -14.70
CA PHE A 148 3.23 28.03 -14.10
C PHE A 148 3.19 29.47 -14.63
N PHE A 149 3.73 30.42 -13.86
CA PHE A 149 3.81 31.83 -14.25
C PHE A 149 4.95 32.14 -15.23
N TYR A 150 5.84 31.18 -15.48
CA TYR A 150 7.03 31.34 -16.30
C TYR A 150 6.78 30.97 -17.76
N MET A 151 7.60 31.53 -18.66
CA MET A 151 7.63 31.15 -20.07
C MET A 151 8.62 30.01 -20.26
N PHE A 152 8.14 28.84 -20.66
CA PHE A 152 9.00 27.69 -20.93
C PHE A 152 9.37 27.63 -22.40
N GLU A 153 10.67 27.45 -22.66
CA GLU A 153 11.20 27.08 -23.98
C GLU A 153 11.79 25.68 -23.88
N ILE A 154 11.31 24.75 -24.69
CA ILE A 154 11.67 23.34 -24.55
C ILE A 154 12.47 22.87 -25.75
N GLU A 155 13.67 22.37 -25.49
CA GLU A 155 14.55 21.79 -26.49
C GLU A 155 14.77 20.30 -26.19
N LEU A 156 14.40 19.45 -27.14
CA LEU A 156 14.73 18.02 -27.07
C LEU A 156 16.12 17.80 -27.67
N TYR A 157 17.06 17.34 -26.87
CA TYR A 157 18.37 16.94 -27.37
C TYR A 157 18.50 15.42 -27.40
N GLU A 158 19.15 14.93 -28.45
CA GLU A 158 19.31 13.50 -28.66
C GLU A 158 20.45 12.97 -27.80
N VAL A 159 20.16 11.95 -27.01
CA VAL A 159 21.16 11.15 -26.32
C VAL A 159 21.27 9.79 -27.01
N GLU A 160 22.52 9.34 -27.18
CA GLU A 160 22.76 7.95 -27.52
C GLU A 160 22.28 7.08 -26.35
N LYS A 161 21.79 5.89 -26.68
CA LYS A 161 21.48 4.92 -25.66
C LYS A 161 22.82 4.42 -25.12
N GLU A 162 23.37 5.09 -24.11
CA GLU A 162 24.56 4.63 -23.40
C GLU A 162 24.39 3.14 -23.10
N GLN A 163 25.44 2.36 -23.36
CA GLN A 163 25.57 0.97 -22.91
C GLN A 163 25.67 0.97 -21.37
N VAL A 164 24.57 1.31 -20.72
CA VAL A 164 24.40 1.21 -19.28
C VAL A 164 24.15 -0.26 -18.96
N SER A 165 25.26 -0.95 -18.72
CA SER A 165 25.43 -2.14 -17.90
C SER A 165 24.15 -2.89 -17.54
N SER A 166 23.90 -3.99 -18.27
CA SER A 166 23.33 -5.29 -17.86
C SER A 166 22.04 -5.36 -17.00
N VAL A 167 21.39 -4.25 -16.65
CA VAL A 167 20.23 -4.21 -15.74
C VAL A 167 18.97 -3.74 -16.46
N LEU A 168 19.13 -3.01 -17.57
CA LEU A 168 18.03 -2.45 -18.37
C LEU A 168 17.61 -3.33 -19.55
N GLU A 169 18.49 -4.20 -20.06
CA GLU A 169 18.15 -5.15 -21.13
C GLU A 169 17.19 -6.23 -20.64
N ASP A 170 17.33 -6.69 -19.40
CA ASP A 170 16.37 -7.58 -18.77
C ASP A 170 14.97 -6.97 -18.72
N LYS A 171 14.84 -5.66 -18.43
CA LYS A 171 13.54 -4.96 -18.36
C LYS A 171 12.90 -4.69 -19.72
N LYS A 172 13.71 -4.58 -20.79
CA LYS A 172 13.21 -4.39 -22.16
C LYS A 172 12.68 -5.70 -22.76
N GLN A 173 13.36 -6.83 -22.51
CA GLN A 173 12.88 -8.15 -22.90
C GLN A 173 11.54 -8.48 -22.22
N GLU A 174 11.43 -8.13 -20.93
CA GLU A 174 10.23 -8.28 -20.11
C GLU A 174 9.03 -7.44 -20.60
N LEU A 175 9.26 -6.27 -21.19
CA LEU A 175 8.17 -5.43 -21.75
C LEU A 175 7.71 -5.90 -23.13
N LEU A 176 8.61 -6.48 -23.94
CA LEU A 176 8.25 -7.05 -25.25
C LEU A 176 7.52 -8.39 -25.11
N GLU A 177 7.79 -9.16 -24.05
CA GLU A 177 7.02 -10.36 -23.70
C GLU A 177 5.62 -10.02 -23.15
N LYS A 178 5.46 -8.89 -22.44
CA LYS A 178 4.15 -8.40 -21.94
C LYS A 178 3.15 -8.02 -23.03
N ILE A 179 3.62 -7.59 -24.21
CA ILE A 179 2.74 -7.20 -25.33
C ILE A 179 2.31 -8.43 -26.15
N ALA A 180 3.02 -9.56 -26.03
CA ALA A 180 2.77 -10.75 -26.83
C ALA A 180 1.71 -11.70 -26.26
N ASP A 181 1.29 -11.56 -25.00
CA ASP A 181 0.48 -12.59 -24.30
C ASP A 181 -0.89 -12.10 -23.80
N GLU A 182 -1.39 -10.95 -24.26
CA GLU A 182 -2.79 -10.55 -24.07
C GLU A 182 -3.71 -11.21 -25.11
N GLN A 183 -3.95 -12.50 -24.91
CA GLN A 183 -5.16 -13.18 -25.35
C GLN A 183 -5.74 -13.92 -24.13
N PRO A 184 -6.99 -13.66 -23.72
CA PRO A 184 -7.61 -14.39 -22.61
C PRO A 184 -7.94 -15.81 -23.09
N LYS A 185 -7.00 -16.74 -22.95
CA LYS A 185 -7.29 -18.17 -23.07
C LYS A 185 -7.71 -18.69 -21.70
N GLU A 186 -8.97 -19.08 -21.60
CA GLU A 186 -9.53 -19.88 -20.51
C GLU A 186 -8.54 -21.00 -20.11
N LYS A 187 -7.92 -20.90 -18.93
CA LYS A 187 -7.07 -21.96 -18.37
C LYS A 187 -7.82 -22.61 -17.22
N THR A 188 -8.52 -23.70 -17.50
CA THR A 188 -8.97 -24.63 -16.46
C THR A 188 -7.73 -25.22 -15.75
N LEU A 189 -7.77 -25.28 -14.42
CA LEU A 189 -6.67 -25.84 -13.63
C LEU A 189 -6.77 -27.36 -13.61
N LYS A 190 -5.65 -28.03 -13.87
CA LYS A 190 -5.47 -29.47 -13.72
C LYS A 190 -5.10 -29.75 -12.27
N ILE A 191 -5.88 -30.62 -11.64
CA ILE A 191 -5.73 -30.98 -10.24
C ILE A 191 -5.64 -32.50 -10.08
N GLU A 192 -4.96 -32.93 -9.03
CA GLU A 192 -4.99 -34.30 -8.52
C GLU A 192 -5.66 -34.27 -7.14
N VAL A 193 -6.76 -35.01 -6.97
CA VAL A 193 -7.51 -35.02 -5.70
C VAL A 193 -6.79 -35.90 -4.69
N ILE A 194 -6.54 -35.35 -3.49
CA ILE A 194 -5.87 -36.05 -2.40
C ILE A 194 -6.90 -36.55 -1.38
N GLU A 195 -7.74 -35.65 -0.87
CA GLU A 195 -8.69 -35.95 0.21
C GLU A 195 -9.89 -35.00 0.12
N GLN A 196 -11.10 -35.53 0.28
CA GLN A 196 -12.28 -34.69 0.52
C GLN A 196 -12.35 -34.31 1.99
N ILE A 197 -12.26 -33.01 2.28
CA ILE A 197 -12.26 -32.48 3.65
C ILE A 197 -13.69 -32.18 4.08
N LEU A 198 -14.44 -31.45 3.25
CA LEU A 198 -15.78 -30.98 3.57
C LEU A 198 -16.75 -31.22 2.40
N GLY A 199 -17.82 -31.97 2.67
CA GLY A 199 -18.92 -32.25 1.74
C GLY A 199 -18.57 -33.26 0.63
N SER A 200 -19.40 -33.32 -0.43
CA SER A 200 -19.28 -34.30 -1.53
C SER A 200 -18.40 -33.82 -2.70
N ASP A 201 -18.07 -34.75 -3.60
CA ASP A 201 -17.08 -34.63 -4.69
C ASP A 201 -17.13 -33.34 -5.53
N CYS A 202 -15.94 -32.85 -5.93
CA CYS A 202 -15.79 -31.73 -6.86
C CYS A 202 -16.04 -32.19 -8.30
N SER A 203 -17.29 -32.11 -8.77
CA SER A 203 -17.64 -32.45 -10.15
C SER A 203 -17.33 -31.34 -11.17
N LEU A 204 -17.08 -30.11 -10.71
CA LEU A 204 -16.84 -28.94 -11.56
C LEU A 204 -15.34 -28.70 -11.75
N ALA A 205 -14.94 -28.38 -12.99
CA ALA A 205 -13.56 -27.99 -13.29
C ALA A 205 -13.21 -26.70 -12.53
N PRO A 206 -12.15 -26.68 -11.70
CA PRO A 206 -11.87 -25.52 -10.86
C PRO A 206 -11.31 -24.35 -11.66
N LEU A 207 -11.84 -23.16 -11.37
CA LEU A 207 -11.35 -21.88 -11.84
C LEU A 207 -10.13 -21.43 -11.03
N CYS A 208 -9.28 -20.61 -11.65
CA CYS A 208 -8.26 -19.87 -10.94
C CYS A 208 -8.91 -18.68 -10.22
N VAL A 209 -8.40 -18.31 -9.02
CA VAL A 209 -8.85 -17.12 -8.28
C VAL A 209 -8.82 -15.86 -9.15
N SER A 210 -7.82 -15.73 -10.04
CA SER A 210 -7.68 -14.60 -10.96
C SER A 210 -8.90 -14.37 -11.85
N SER A 211 -9.61 -15.44 -12.21
CA SER A 211 -10.75 -15.45 -13.12
C SER A 211 -12.07 -15.07 -12.46
N VAL A 212 -12.11 -14.97 -11.12
CA VAL A 212 -13.29 -14.58 -10.38
C VAL A 212 -13.33 -13.05 -10.29
N THR A 213 -14.17 -12.44 -11.13
CA THR A 213 -14.29 -10.97 -11.21
C THR A 213 -15.67 -10.44 -10.85
N THR A 214 -16.67 -11.33 -10.75
CA THR A 214 -18.06 -10.97 -10.43
C THR A 214 -18.64 -11.96 -9.42
N PRO A 215 -19.69 -11.56 -8.66
CA PRO A 215 -20.44 -12.48 -7.83
C PRO A 215 -21.08 -13.60 -8.67
N ASP A 216 -21.05 -14.84 -8.16
CA ASP A 216 -21.67 -16.00 -8.80
C ASP A 216 -21.88 -17.12 -7.78
N LYS A 217 -22.76 -18.07 -8.09
CA LYS A 217 -23.13 -19.17 -7.19
C LYS A 217 -22.47 -20.48 -7.60
N ASN A 218 -22.12 -21.28 -6.60
CA ASN A 218 -21.61 -22.63 -6.78
C ASN A 218 -20.35 -22.74 -7.67
N LEU A 219 -19.47 -21.73 -7.60
CA LEU A 219 -18.18 -21.76 -8.28
C LEU A 219 -17.23 -22.71 -7.57
N SER A 220 -16.45 -23.47 -8.34
CA SER A 220 -15.30 -24.23 -7.83
C SER A 220 -14.02 -23.47 -8.14
N ILE A 221 -13.27 -23.10 -7.11
CA ILE A 221 -12.08 -22.25 -7.20
C ILE A 221 -10.91 -23.00 -6.59
N ALA A 222 -9.80 -23.13 -7.32
CA ALA A 222 -8.57 -23.72 -6.81
C ALA A 222 -7.58 -22.66 -6.34
N GLY A 223 -6.92 -22.92 -5.23
CA GLY A 223 -5.86 -22.08 -4.70
C GLY A 223 -5.18 -22.69 -3.47
N THR A 224 -4.37 -21.88 -2.81
CA THR A 224 -3.67 -22.23 -1.58
C THR A 224 -4.29 -21.46 -0.41
N ILE A 225 -4.54 -22.14 0.71
CA ILE A 225 -5.06 -21.50 1.93
C ILE A 225 -3.97 -20.63 2.56
N LYS A 226 -4.32 -19.38 2.88
CA LYS A 226 -3.48 -18.43 3.62
C LYS A 226 -4.30 -17.76 4.73
N TYR A 227 -3.65 -17.37 5.82
CA TYR A 227 -4.24 -16.60 6.91
C TYR A 227 -5.49 -17.25 7.53
N LEU A 228 -5.43 -18.58 7.73
CA LEU A 228 -6.50 -19.33 8.37
C LEU A 228 -6.67 -18.89 9.82
N SER A 229 -7.83 -18.31 10.10
CA SER A 229 -8.17 -17.76 11.41
C SER A 229 -9.56 -18.23 11.86
N GLU A 230 -9.63 -18.59 13.14
CA GLU A 230 -10.88 -18.84 13.86
C GLU A 230 -11.40 -17.51 14.43
N ARG A 231 -12.66 -17.21 14.17
CA ARG A 231 -13.31 -15.97 14.58
C ARG A 231 -14.67 -16.24 15.22
N GLU A 232 -15.11 -15.30 16.07
CA GLU A 232 -16.42 -15.35 16.70
C GLU A 232 -17.32 -14.22 16.16
N PHE A 233 -18.61 -14.49 16.05
CA PHE A 233 -19.63 -13.47 15.85
C PHE A 233 -20.82 -13.73 16.77
N THR A 234 -21.55 -12.66 17.11
CA THR A 234 -22.74 -12.76 17.95
C THR A 234 -23.97 -12.81 17.06
N LYS A 235 -24.80 -13.85 17.24
CA LYS A 235 -26.08 -13.99 16.55
C LYS A 235 -27.21 -13.93 17.57
N LYS A 236 -28.19 -13.06 17.31
CA LYS A 236 -29.46 -13.05 18.07
C LYS A 236 -30.28 -14.29 17.74
N GLN A 237 -30.58 -15.10 18.75
CA GLN A 237 -31.41 -16.30 18.64
C GLN A 237 -32.67 -16.12 19.46
N LYS A 238 -33.84 -16.40 18.85
CA LYS A 238 -35.13 -16.34 19.53
C LYS A 238 -35.20 -17.44 20.61
N VAL A 239 -35.61 -17.07 21.81
CA VAL A 239 -35.84 -18.01 22.92
C VAL A 239 -37.18 -18.69 22.68
N MET A 240 -37.19 -20.02 22.59
CA MET A 240 -38.40 -20.77 22.18
C MET A 240 -39.47 -20.85 23.28
N ASP A 241 -39.15 -20.55 24.54
CA ASP A 241 -40.03 -20.74 25.71
C ASP A 241 -40.64 -19.44 26.27
N SER A 242 -40.76 -18.35 25.48
CA SER A 242 -41.46 -17.14 25.92
C SER A 242 -42.59 -16.74 24.98
N GLU A 243 -43.77 -16.46 25.53
CA GLU A 243 -44.92 -15.89 24.80
C GLU A 243 -44.62 -14.51 24.18
N GLU A 244 -43.58 -13.83 24.68
CA GLU A 244 -43.01 -12.61 24.14
C GLU A 244 -41.79 -12.90 23.24
N GLU A 245 -41.57 -12.10 22.20
CA GLU A 245 -40.37 -12.22 21.36
C GLU A 245 -39.09 -11.80 22.11
N ARG A 246 -38.47 -12.75 22.81
CA ARG A 246 -37.16 -12.55 23.43
C ARG A 246 -36.04 -13.13 22.58
N TYR A 247 -34.95 -12.39 22.48
CA TYR A 247 -33.74 -12.78 21.76
C TYR A 247 -32.57 -12.85 22.74
N GLN A 248 -31.77 -13.90 22.64
CA GLN A 248 -30.51 -14.04 23.34
C GLN A 248 -29.33 -13.92 22.37
N ASP A 249 -28.27 -13.27 22.82
CA ASP A 249 -27.02 -13.18 22.07
C ASP A 249 -26.25 -14.50 22.21
N VAL A 250 -26.12 -15.22 21.09
CA VAL A 250 -25.38 -16.48 21.03
C VAL A 250 -24.12 -16.26 20.22
N LYS A 251 -22.97 -16.50 20.87
CA LYS A 251 -21.68 -16.51 20.17
C LYS A 251 -21.60 -17.74 19.26
N LYS A 252 -21.19 -17.53 18.02
CA LYS A 252 -20.93 -18.58 17.05
C LYS A 252 -19.56 -18.40 16.45
N THR A 253 -18.88 -19.52 16.23
CA THR A 253 -17.58 -19.56 15.57
C THR A 253 -17.75 -19.63 14.06
N TYR A 254 -16.88 -18.94 13.33
CA TYR A 254 -16.70 -19.07 11.90
C TYR A 254 -15.20 -19.03 11.58
N PHE A 255 -14.85 -19.55 10.41
CA PHE A 255 -13.48 -19.60 9.95
C PHE A 255 -13.33 -18.69 8.75
N SER A 256 -12.25 -17.92 8.72
CA SER A 256 -11.92 -17.05 7.59
C SER A 256 -10.48 -17.29 7.16
N PHE A 257 -10.26 -17.31 5.85
CA PHE A 257 -8.94 -17.47 5.25
C PHE A 257 -8.94 -16.86 3.85
N SER A 258 -7.77 -16.49 3.34
CA SER A 258 -7.60 -16.14 1.93
C SER A 258 -7.34 -17.40 1.11
N LEU A 259 -7.99 -17.51 -0.05
CA LEU A 259 -7.61 -18.47 -1.08
C LEU A 259 -6.76 -17.75 -2.12
N GLU A 260 -5.49 -18.11 -2.21
CA GLU A 260 -4.51 -17.46 -3.09
C GLU A 260 -4.25 -18.31 -4.33
N SER A 261 -4.28 -17.70 -5.51
CA SER A 261 -3.74 -18.31 -6.73
C SER A 261 -3.08 -17.24 -7.60
N ALA A 262 -1.81 -17.45 -7.91
CA ALA A 262 -0.94 -16.47 -8.57
C ALA A 262 -0.91 -15.10 -7.85
N GLN A 263 -1.43 -14.04 -8.47
CA GLN A 263 -1.43 -12.68 -7.90
C GLN A 263 -2.79 -12.21 -7.36
N LYS A 264 -3.81 -13.07 -7.34
CA LYS A 264 -5.08 -12.73 -6.71
C LYS A 264 -5.32 -13.60 -5.49
N GLU A 265 -5.86 -12.97 -4.47
CA GLU A 265 -6.49 -13.63 -3.35
C GLU A 265 -7.99 -13.34 -3.36
N ILE A 266 -8.77 -14.27 -2.83
CA ILE A 266 -10.17 -14.04 -2.50
C ILE A 266 -10.39 -14.46 -1.06
N ASN A 267 -11.06 -13.62 -0.29
CA ASN A 267 -11.41 -13.96 1.08
C ASN A 267 -12.46 -15.07 1.07
N ALA A 268 -12.30 -16.07 1.92
CA ALA A 268 -13.20 -17.20 2.04
C ALA A 268 -13.67 -17.33 3.48
N VAL A 269 -14.98 -17.53 3.66
CA VAL A 269 -15.63 -17.65 4.96
C VAL A 269 -16.41 -18.95 5.04
N TYR A 270 -16.20 -19.69 6.12
CA TYR A 270 -16.88 -20.94 6.41
C TYR A 270 -17.58 -20.88 7.76
N PHE A 271 -18.86 -21.26 7.76
CA PHE A 271 -19.70 -21.31 8.95
C PHE A 271 -20.01 -22.78 9.29
N PRO A 272 -19.28 -23.39 10.24
CA PRO A 272 -19.44 -24.80 10.57
C PRO A 272 -20.77 -25.08 11.27
N SER A 273 -21.31 -26.27 11.01
CA SER A 273 -22.30 -26.95 11.86
C SER A 273 -21.61 -27.68 13.02
N LYS A 274 -22.38 -28.19 14.00
CA LYS A 274 -21.82 -28.98 15.11
C LYS A 274 -20.98 -30.17 14.62
N ASP A 275 -21.41 -30.82 13.54
CA ASP A 275 -20.77 -32.02 13.00
C ASP A 275 -19.52 -31.73 12.16
N THR A 276 -19.32 -30.46 11.77
CA THR A 276 -18.24 -30.04 10.86
C THR A 276 -17.19 -29.18 11.54
N LEU A 277 -17.31 -28.92 12.84
CA LEU A 277 -16.30 -28.20 13.63
C LEU A 277 -14.94 -28.91 13.61
N ASN A 278 -14.92 -30.23 13.80
CA ASN A 278 -13.69 -31.02 13.83
C ASN A 278 -13.01 -31.12 12.46
N ILE A 279 -13.73 -30.83 11.36
CA ILE A 279 -13.20 -30.91 10.00
C ILE A 279 -12.13 -29.82 9.77
N ILE A 280 -12.22 -28.71 10.51
CA ILE A 280 -11.28 -27.59 10.38
C ILE A 280 -9.86 -27.95 10.80
N GLU A 281 -9.68 -28.90 11.73
CA GLU A 281 -8.36 -29.33 12.20
C GLU A 281 -7.52 -29.94 11.07
N LYS A 282 -8.18 -30.34 9.97
CA LYS A 282 -7.53 -30.83 8.75
C LYS A 282 -7.07 -29.72 7.79
N LEU A 283 -7.43 -28.46 8.05
CA LEU A 283 -6.98 -27.32 7.26
C LEU A 283 -5.72 -26.72 7.89
N SER A 284 -4.78 -26.36 7.05
CA SER A 284 -3.56 -25.67 7.43
C SER A 284 -3.23 -24.59 6.40
N ASN A 285 -2.48 -23.57 6.82
CA ASN A 285 -1.88 -22.64 5.88
C ASN A 285 -0.96 -23.39 4.91
N ASP A 286 -0.84 -22.88 3.69
CA ASP A 286 -0.07 -23.48 2.58
C ASP A 286 -0.66 -24.76 1.99
N GLN A 287 -1.86 -25.14 2.41
CA GLN A 287 -2.57 -26.29 1.85
C GLN A 287 -3.26 -25.94 0.53
N GLU A 288 -3.01 -26.76 -0.50
CA GLU A 288 -3.67 -26.66 -1.80
C GLU A 288 -5.06 -27.28 -1.75
N VAL A 289 -6.06 -26.49 -2.15
CA VAL A 289 -7.47 -26.88 -2.07
C VAL A 289 -8.26 -26.43 -3.30
N VAL A 290 -9.32 -27.18 -3.59
CA VAL A 290 -10.47 -26.68 -4.35
C VAL A 290 -11.59 -26.40 -3.38
N ILE A 291 -12.17 -25.21 -3.52
CA ILE A 291 -13.31 -24.76 -2.73
C ILE A 291 -14.49 -24.53 -3.65
N THR A 292 -15.60 -25.19 -3.34
CA THR A 292 -16.87 -24.90 -3.99
C THR A 292 -17.73 -24.07 -3.07
N GLY A 293 -18.30 -22.99 -3.58
CA GLY A 293 -19.07 -22.05 -2.76
C GLY A 293 -19.75 -20.96 -3.57
N ASP A 294 -20.39 -20.03 -2.86
CA ASP A 294 -21.02 -18.85 -3.46
C ASP A 294 -20.09 -17.66 -3.30
N VAL A 295 -19.77 -16.97 -4.40
CA VAL A 295 -19.02 -15.71 -4.37
C VAL A 295 -20.01 -14.56 -4.30
N GLU A 296 -19.95 -13.81 -3.20
CA GLU A 296 -20.84 -12.68 -2.93
C GLU A 296 -20.00 -11.39 -2.80
N ALA A 297 -20.58 -10.26 -3.19
CA ALA A 297 -19.97 -8.95 -2.91
C ALA A 297 -20.32 -8.53 -1.48
N PHE A 298 -19.30 -8.31 -0.65
CA PHE A 298 -19.43 -7.80 0.70
C PHE A 298 -18.54 -6.55 0.86
N ASN A 299 -19.12 -5.41 1.22
CA ASN A 299 -18.43 -4.11 1.29
C ASN A 299 -17.63 -3.77 0.02
N GLY A 300 -18.19 -4.08 -1.16
CA GLY A 300 -17.55 -3.79 -2.45
C GLY A 300 -16.44 -4.77 -2.86
N LYS A 301 -16.14 -5.81 -2.06
CA LYS A 301 -15.13 -6.84 -2.37
C LYS A 301 -15.77 -8.21 -2.50
N LEU A 302 -15.20 -9.08 -3.34
CA LEU A 302 -15.70 -10.45 -3.50
C LEU A 302 -15.25 -11.33 -2.33
N SER A 303 -16.18 -12.11 -1.80
CA SER A 303 -15.94 -13.07 -0.72
C SER A 303 -16.60 -14.40 -1.06
N LEU A 304 -15.86 -15.49 -0.88
CA LEU A 304 -16.31 -16.85 -1.13
C LEU A 304 -16.91 -17.46 0.14
N LYS A 305 -18.21 -17.75 0.12
CA LYS A 305 -18.88 -18.51 1.15
C LYS A 305 -18.75 -20.00 0.87
N VAL A 306 -17.96 -20.67 1.70
CA VAL A 306 -17.52 -22.05 1.51
C VAL A 306 -18.67 -23.03 1.74
N LYS A 307 -18.85 -23.98 0.81
CA LYS A 307 -19.76 -25.13 0.95
C LYS A 307 -19.00 -26.45 1.00
N HIS A 308 -18.02 -26.61 0.10
CA HIS A 308 -17.20 -27.81 -0.04
C HIS A 308 -15.72 -27.45 -0.05
N ILE A 309 -14.89 -28.34 0.50
CA ILE A 309 -13.42 -28.21 0.47
C ILE A 309 -12.83 -29.58 0.13
N THR A 310 -11.97 -29.59 -0.88
CA THR A 310 -11.22 -30.77 -1.29
C THR A 310 -9.73 -30.44 -1.29
N LYS A 311 -8.93 -31.24 -0.60
CA LYS A 311 -7.47 -31.18 -0.66
C LYS A 311 -7.01 -31.71 -2.00
N VAL A 312 -6.19 -30.95 -2.69
CA VAL A 312 -5.70 -31.31 -4.02
C VAL A 312 -4.22 -31.01 -4.16
N LYS A 313 -3.64 -31.48 -5.26
CA LYS A 313 -2.37 -31.00 -5.80
C LYS A 313 -2.62 -30.32 -7.13
N ILE A 314 -2.24 -29.05 -7.27
CA ILE A 314 -2.41 -28.26 -8.48
C ILE A 314 -1.23 -28.53 -9.42
N LEU A 315 -1.49 -29.18 -10.55
CA LEU A 315 -0.45 -29.69 -11.46
C LEU A 315 0.09 -28.62 -12.41
N ASN A 316 -0.74 -27.64 -12.80
CA ASN A 316 -0.40 -26.58 -13.74
C ASN A 316 -0.61 -25.19 -13.12
N LYS A 317 0.11 -24.89 -12.05
CA LYS A 317 0.05 -23.58 -11.40
C LYS A 317 0.31 -22.46 -12.43
N PRO A 318 -0.50 -21.40 -12.47
CA PRO A 318 -0.15 -20.21 -13.24
C PRO A 318 1.21 -19.72 -12.73
N LYS A 319 2.18 -19.51 -13.62
CA LYS A 319 3.47 -18.95 -13.23
C LYS A 319 3.24 -17.52 -12.74
N ASP A 320 3.74 -17.20 -11.55
CA ASP A 320 3.80 -15.82 -11.10
C ASP A 320 4.80 -15.08 -12.01
N THR A 321 4.31 -14.20 -12.85
CA THR A 321 5.10 -13.48 -13.86
C THR A 321 5.73 -12.20 -13.30
N GLN A 322 5.60 -11.91 -12.00
CA GLN A 322 6.33 -10.79 -11.40
C GLN A 322 7.83 -11.06 -11.37
N LYS A 323 8.61 -10.11 -11.89
CA LYS A 323 10.03 -10.05 -11.58
C LYS A 323 10.22 -9.81 -10.09
N ILE A 324 10.69 -10.85 -9.42
CA ILE A 324 11.15 -10.77 -8.04
C ILE A 324 12.46 -9.96 -8.05
N SER A 325 12.44 -8.79 -7.42
CA SER A 325 13.64 -8.01 -7.14
C SER A 325 14.58 -8.86 -6.28
N LYS A 326 15.87 -8.87 -6.64
CA LYS A 326 16.89 -9.47 -5.77
C LYS A 326 16.92 -8.71 -4.43
N VAL A 327 17.28 -9.42 -3.37
CA VAL A 327 17.57 -8.80 -2.06
C VAL A 327 18.54 -7.63 -2.29
N PRO A 328 18.26 -6.42 -1.78
CA PRO A 328 19.16 -5.29 -1.92
C PRO A 328 20.55 -5.61 -1.36
N SER A 329 21.61 -5.26 -2.09
CA SER A 329 22.99 -5.52 -1.65
C SER A 329 23.40 -4.68 -0.43
N ALA A 330 22.81 -3.48 -0.28
CA ALA A 330 23.06 -2.56 0.82
C ALA A 330 21.77 -1.87 1.28
N TYR A 331 21.75 -1.41 2.52
CA TYR A 331 20.72 -0.50 3.05
C TYR A 331 20.87 0.89 2.44
N LYS A 332 19.76 1.59 2.20
CA LYS A 332 19.77 2.91 1.55
C LYS A 332 19.12 4.03 2.35
N PHE A 333 17.98 3.75 2.98
CA PHE A 333 17.13 4.74 3.64
C PHE A 333 17.03 4.46 5.13
N VAL A 334 16.91 3.19 5.51
CA VAL A 334 16.76 2.75 6.89
C VAL A 334 17.87 1.79 7.25
N PHE A 335 18.67 2.18 8.23
CA PHE A 335 19.85 1.44 8.66
C PHE A 335 19.56 0.76 9.99
N PRO A 336 19.73 -0.57 10.10
CA PRO A 336 19.61 -1.25 11.38
C PRO A 336 20.64 -0.74 12.39
N GLU A 337 20.21 -0.55 13.62
CA GLU A 337 21.07 -0.12 14.73
C GLU A 337 21.32 -1.30 15.69
N PRO A 338 22.47 -1.37 16.36
CA PRO A 338 22.68 -2.32 17.45
C PRO A 338 21.62 -2.16 18.55
N PHE A 339 21.19 -3.27 19.13
CA PHE A 339 20.28 -3.24 20.26
C PHE A 339 21.04 -2.93 21.56
N GLU A 340 20.72 -1.80 22.19
CA GLU A 340 21.30 -1.41 23.47
C GLU A 340 20.47 -1.88 24.66
N VAL A 341 21.08 -2.69 25.51
CA VAL A 341 20.45 -3.18 26.74
C VAL A 341 20.49 -2.07 27.80
N LYS A 342 19.32 -1.46 28.07
CA LYS A 342 19.21 -0.29 28.95
C LYS A 342 19.19 -0.60 30.45
N THR A 343 19.01 -1.85 30.87
CA THR A 343 18.87 -2.19 32.30
C THR A 343 19.83 -3.28 32.76
N GLN A 344 20.25 -3.19 34.02
CA GLN A 344 21.13 -4.16 34.67
C GLN A 344 20.47 -5.55 34.82
N ALA A 345 19.14 -5.60 34.97
CA ALA A 345 18.38 -6.86 34.99
C ALA A 345 18.46 -7.60 33.63
N SER A 346 18.28 -6.86 32.54
CA SER A 346 18.45 -7.39 31.17
C SER A 346 19.90 -7.82 30.87
N LEU A 347 20.89 -7.24 31.55
CA LEU A 347 22.30 -7.62 31.45
C LEU A 347 22.58 -9.01 32.04
N PHE A 348 21.90 -9.38 33.13
CA PHE A 348 22.00 -10.72 33.75
C PHE A 348 21.20 -11.78 32.99
N GLU A 349 20.19 -11.38 32.20
CA GLU A 349 19.42 -12.25 31.30
C GLU A 349 20.12 -12.53 29.96
N LEU A 350 21.26 -11.90 29.68
CA LEU A 350 22.15 -12.23 28.55
C LEU A 350 22.84 -13.61 28.68
N GLN A 351 22.39 -14.47 29.58
CA GLN A 351 22.82 -15.86 29.61
C GLN A 351 22.51 -16.51 28.25
N GLU A 352 23.49 -17.25 27.70
CA GLU A 352 23.25 -18.01 26.49
C GLU A 352 22.09 -18.98 26.70
N THR A 353 21.12 -18.94 25.79
CA THR A 353 20.07 -19.94 25.79
C THR A 353 20.66 -21.30 25.42
N ASN A 354 20.34 -22.35 26.17
CA ASN A 354 20.70 -23.73 25.81
C ASN A 354 19.63 -24.41 24.94
N ASN A 355 18.67 -23.64 24.42
CA ASN A 355 17.66 -24.15 23.51
C ASN A 355 18.19 -24.11 22.06
N ASP A 356 18.37 -25.29 21.46
CA ASP A 356 18.92 -25.46 20.11
C ASP A 356 18.07 -24.79 19.03
N TYR A 357 16.75 -24.74 19.22
CA TYR A 357 15.84 -24.05 18.30
C TYR A 357 16.13 -22.54 18.24
N LEU A 358 16.46 -21.92 19.38
CA LEU A 358 16.84 -20.51 19.43
C LEU A 358 18.30 -20.25 19.00
N LYS A 359 19.21 -21.22 19.23
CA LYS A 359 20.63 -21.09 18.84
C LYS A 359 20.83 -21.16 17.32
N ASN A 360 20.13 -22.05 16.65
CA ASN A 360 20.41 -22.34 15.24
C ASN A 360 19.55 -21.54 14.23
N ASN A 361 18.73 -20.60 14.70
CA ASN A 361 17.81 -19.85 13.86
C ASN A 361 17.90 -18.35 14.12
N THR A 362 17.64 -17.57 13.07
CA THR A 362 17.48 -16.12 13.14
C THR A 362 16.01 -15.77 13.02
N PHE A 363 15.54 -14.86 13.87
CA PHE A 363 14.17 -14.39 13.85
C PHE A 363 14.12 -12.88 13.67
N ILE A 364 13.21 -12.39 12.84
CA ILE A 364 12.82 -10.99 12.83
C ILE A 364 11.46 -10.89 13.47
N VAL A 365 11.39 -10.21 14.60
CA VAL A 365 10.14 -9.88 15.26
C VAL A 365 9.75 -8.48 14.85
N PHE A 366 8.56 -8.29 14.29
CA PHE A 366 8.14 -7.01 13.73
C PHE A 366 6.69 -6.69 14.07
N ASP A 367 6.36 -5.42 13.91
CA ASP A 367 5.04 -4.83 14.12
C ASP A 367 4.91 -3.61 13.18
N LEU A 368 3.68 -3.28 12.78
CA LEU A 368 3.37 -2.17 11.90
C LEU A 368 2.31 -1.25 12.51
N GLU A 369 2.47 0.05 12.29
CA GLU A 369 1.36 0.99 12.42
C GLU A 369 0.84 1.36 11.03
N THR A 370 -0.48 1.46 10.89
CA THR A 370 -1.14 1.63 9.60
C THR A 370 -2.27 2.67 9.68
N THR A 371 -2.66 3.21 8.53
CA THR A 371 -3.80 4.15 8.43
C THR A 371 -5.17 3.47 8.62
N GLY A 372 -5.21 2.17 8.89
CA GLY A 372 -6.43 1.38 9.02
C GLY A 372 -6.21 -0.12 8.86
N LEU A 373 -7.30 -0.91 8.85
CA LEU A 373 -7.22 -2.36 9.02
C LEU A 373 -7.05 -3.17 7.73
N ASN A 374 -7.23 -2.56 6.56
CA ASN A 374 -7.25 -3.27 5.27
C ASN A 374 -6.01 -2.93 4.45
N HIS A 375 -5.14 -3.93 4.18
CA HIS A 375 -3.90 -3.74 3.43
C HIS A 375 -4.10 -3.22 2.01
N GLU A 376 -5.26 -3.47 1.40
CA GLU A 376 -5.55 -3.00 0.04
C GLU A 376 -5.90 -1.51 -0.03
N ASP A 377 -6.52 -0.98 1.03
CA ASP A 377 -7.08 0.38 1.05
C ASP A 377 -6.30 1.31 2.00
N CYS A 378 -5.52 0.76 2.93
CA CYS A 378 -4.79 1.47 3.96
C CYS A 378 -3.27 1.36 3.75
N LYS A 379 -2.53 2.33 4.30
CA LYS A 379 -1.08 2.47 4.14
C LYS A 379 -0.33 2.10 5.43
N ILE A 380 0.93 1.70 5.29
CA ILE A 380 1.87 1.56 6.40
C ILE A 380 2.40 2.96 6.75
N VAL A 381 2.45 3.31 8.04
CA VAL A 381 2.99 4.58 8.54
C VAL A 381 4.17 4.42 9.51
N GLU A 382 4.37 3.23 10.07
CA GLU A 382 5.56 2.88 10.85
C GLU A 382 5.93 1.42 10.64
N ILE A 383 7.22 1.11 10.59
CA ILE A 383 7.75 -0.25 10.66
C ILE A 383 8.67 -0.32 11.87
N GLY A 384 8.38 -1.24 12.79
CA GLY A 384 9.23 -1.55 13.92
C GLY A 384 9.61 -3.01 13.91
N ALA A 385 10.90 -3.31 14.07
CA ALA A 385 11.38 -4.67 14.12
C ALA A 385 12.65 -4.81 14.96
N VAL A 386 12.86 -6.02 15.46
CA VAL A 386 14.08 -6.44 16.15
C VAL A 386 14.57 -7.77 15.59
N LYS A 387 15.89 -7.90 15.50
CA LYS A 387 16.56 -9.14 15.13
C LYS A 387 16.93 -9.93 16.36
N VAL A 388 16.58 -11.21 16.35
CA VAL A 388 16.94 -12.17 17.39
C VAL A 388 17.88 -13.21 16.78
N GLU A 389 19.09 -13.28 17.33
CA GLU A 389 20.13 -14.24 16.95
C GLU A 389 20.61 -14.95 18.21
N ASN A 390 20.74 -16.28 18.15
CA ASN A 390 21.18 -17.09 19.28
C ASN A 390 20.34 -16.85 20.55
N GLY A 391 19.04 -16.63 20.38
CA GLY A 391 18.10 -16.31 21.46
C GLY A 391 18.31 -14.95 22.15
N LYS A 392 19.02 -14.02 21.51
CA LYS A 392 19.25 -12.66 22.02
C LYS A 392 18.83 -11.63 20.99
N ILE A 393 18.28 -10.51 21.44
CA ILE A 393 18.00 -9.37 20.56
C ILE A 393 19.32 -8.67 20.24
N THR A 394 19.67 -8.56 18.96
CA THR A 394 20.98 -8.05 18.50
C THR A 394 20.89 -6.72 17.76
N GLN A 395 19.80 -6.50 17.01
CA GLN A 395 19.62 -5.28 16.22
C GLN A 395 18.17 -4.79 16.31
N LYS A 396 17.98 -3.48 16.11
CA LYS A 396 16.68 -2.85 15.90
C LYS A 396 16.61 -2.23 14.50
N PHE A 397 15.42 -2.26 13.93
CA PHE A 397 15.04 -1.57 12.70
C PHE A 397 13.76 -0.79 13.00
N SER A 398 13.78 0.53 12.84
CA SER A 398 12.62 1.37 13.13
C SER A 398 12.60 2.56 12.19
N THR A 399 11.44 2.81 11.57
CA THR A 399 11.25 3.95 10.67
C THR A 399 9.78 4.37 10.64
N PHE A 400 9.54 5.67 10.50
CA PHE A 400 8.28 6.14 9.93
C PHE A 400 8.26 5.84 8.43
N VAL A 401 7.06 5.82 7.84
CA VAL A 401 6.86 5.61 6.42
C VAL A 401 5.91 6.70 5.93
N ASP A 402 6.28 7.39 4.85
CA ASP A 402 5.39 8.33 4.18
C ASP A 402 4.28 7.54 3.46
N PRO A 403 3.01 7.66 3.90
CA PRO A 403 1.89 6.93 3.28
C PRO A 403 1.43 7.56 1.96
N GLU A 404 1.96 8.72 1.57
CA GLU A 404 1.58 9.52 0.40
C GLU A 404 0.09 9.92 0.40
N THR A 405 -0.52 9.97 1.59
CA THR A 405 -1.92 10.36 1.84
C THR A 405 -2.06 10.88 3.27
N GLU A 406 -3.11 11.65 3.55
CA GLU A 406 -3.43 12.09 4.91
C GLU A 406 -3.70 10.89 5.84
N ILE A 407 -3.13 10.92 7.04
CA ILE A 407 -3.36 9.91 8.07
C ILE A 407 -4.71 10.17 8.76
N PRO A 408 -5.66 9.22 8.76
CA PRO A 408 -6.95 9.39 9.42
C PRO A 408 -6.82 9.70 10.92
N LEU A 409 -7.67 10.58 11.44
CA LEU A 409 -7.68 10.96 12.85
C LEU A 409 -7.90 9.77 13.79
N ASP A 410 -8.72 8.80 13.39
CA ASP A 410 -8.98 7.59 14.18
C ASP A 410 -7.72 6.72 14.30
N ALA A 411 -6.90 6.64 13.24
CA ALA A 411 -5.61 5.93 13.29
C ALA A 411 -4.61 6.70 14.17
N THR A 412 -4.52 8.03 13.97
CA THR A 412 -3.72 8.93 14.80
C THR A 412 -4.07 8.82 16.28
N ALA A 413 -5.34 8.66 16.63
CA ALA A 413 -5.79 8.51 18.02
C ALA A 413 -5.33 7.20 18.68
N ILE A 414 -5.00 6.18 17.87
CA ILE A 414 -4.51 4.88 18.35
C ILE A 414 -2.99 4.92 18.53
N HIS A 415 -2.25 5.22 17.47
CA HIS A 415 -0.78 5.12 17.43
C HIS A 415 -0.04 6.44 17.67
N GLY A 416 -0.75 7.57 17.68
CA GLY A 416 -0.18 8.89 17.97
C GLY A 416 0.74 9.45 16.88
N ILE A 417 0.71 8.90 15.66
CA ILE A 417 1.55 9.33 14.53
C ILE A 417 0.76 10.33 13.72
N THR A 418 1.37 11.48 13.44
CA THR A 418 0.77 12.59 12.70
C THR A 418 1.43 12.76 11.32
N ASP A 419 0.76 13.46 10.39
CA ASP A 419 1.34 13.76 9.07
C ASP A 419 2.69 14.49 9.16
N ALA A 420 2.87 15.31 10.20
CA ALA A 420 4.13 16.00 10.45
C ALA A 420 5.29 15.04 10.81
N MET A 421 5.00 13.89 11.42
CA MET A 421 6.02 12.90 11.82
C MET A 421 6.49 12.03 10.66
N VAL A 422 5.63 11.81 9.66
CA VAL A 422 5.95 11.02 8.46
C VAL A 422 6.49 11.87 7.32
N MET A 423 6.47 13.20 7.45
CA MET A 423 6.98 14.12 6.45
C MET A 423 8.49 13.90 6.22
N GLY A 424 8.87 13.59 4.98
CA GLY A 424 10.26 13.30 4.61
C GLY A 424 10.75 11.91 5.03
N ALA A 425 9.88 11.06 5.59
CA ALA A 425 10.18 9.65 5.83
C ALA A 425 10.25 8.88 4.48
N PRO A 426 10.94 7.73 4.43
CA PRO A 426 10.98 6.93 3.21
C PRO A 426 9.58 6.46 2.79
N LYS A 427 9.37 6.34 1.48
CA LYS A 427 8.13 5.75 0.95
C LYS A 427 8.08 4.27 1.25
N VAL A 428 6.88 3.68 1.23
CA VAL A 428 6.68 2.27 1.58
C VAL A 428 7.57 1.30 0.81
N GLY A 429 7.79 1.51 -0.49
CA GLY A 429 8.65 0.62 -1.29
C GLY A 429 10.15 0.74 -0.95
N GLU A 430 10.58 1.92 -0.52
CA GLU A 430 11.96 2.18 -0.08
C GLU A 430 12.21 1.53 1.29
N ALA A 431 11.32 1.81 2.25
CA ALA A 431 11.36 1.21 3.58
C ALA A 431 11.28 -0.33 3.52
N LEU A 432 10.40 -0.88 2.67
CA LEU A 432 10.28 -2.32 2.49
C LEU A 432 11.48 -2.96 1.80
N GLY A 433 12.22 -2.23 0.97
CA GLY A 433 13.47 -2.77 0.39
C GLY A 433 14.53 -3.01 1.47
N ASP A 434 14.72 -2.02 2.34
CA ASP A 434 15.64 -2.14 3.47
C ASP A 434 15.13 -3.15 4.51
N PHE A 435 13.82 -3.18 4.78
CA PHE A 435 13.22 -4.19 5.66
C PHE A 435 13.35 -5.61 5.08
N TYR A 436 13.15 -5.80 3.78
CA TYR A 436 13.32 -7.09 3.10
C TYR A 436 14.76 -7.60 3.24
N LYS A 437 15.75 -6.71 3.11
CA LYS A 437 17.15 -7.03 3.40
C LYS A 437 17.36 -7.41 4.87
N PHE A 438 16.74 -6.70 5.81
CA PHE A 438 16.82 -7.01 7.23
C PHE A 438 16.25 -8.39 7.58
N CYS A 439 15.25 -8.86 6.81
CA CYS A 439 14.60 -10.15 6.96
C CYS A 439 15.35 -11.33 6.32
N GLU A 440 16.42 -11.10 5.56
CA GLU A 440 17.12 -12.16 4.83
C GLU A 440 17.54 -13.34 5.72
N GLY A 441 17.15 -14.56 5.33
CA GLY A 441 17.51 -15.80 6.05
C GLY A 441 16.81 -15.99 7.40
N SER A 442 15.78 -15.21 7.70
CA SER A 442 15.08 -15.25 8.99
C SER A 442 13.69 -15.92 8.94
N THR A 443 13.18 -16.30 10.11
CA THR A 443 11.75 -16.54 10.33
C THR A 443 11.10 -15.25 10.84
N LEU A 444 9.98 -14.85 10.24
CA LEU A 444 9.23 -13.67 10.65
C LEU A 444 8.26 -13.99 11.77
N ILE A 445 8.23 -13.12 12.77
CA ILE A 445 7.38 -13.23 13.95
C ILE A 445 6.67 -11.90 14.16
N ALA A 446 5.38 -11.96 14.45
CA ALA A 446 4.61 -10.81 14.91
C ALA A 446 3.52 -11.30 15.86
N TYR A 447 2.88 -10.37 16.57
CA TYR A 447 1.78 -10.68 17.46
C TYR A 447 0.46 -10.57 16.67
N ASN A 448 -0.21 -11.70 16.38
CA ASN A 448 -1.30 -11.75 15.40
C ASN A 448 -0.80 -11.46 13.96
N ILE A 449 0.26 -12.16 13.55
CA ILE A 449 1.06 -11.94 12.32
C ILE A 449 0.27 -11.83 11.02
N ASP A 450 -0.92 -12.43 10.93
CA ASP A 450 -1.77 -12.34 9.74
C ASP A 450 -2.08 -10.88 9.37
N PHE A 451 -2.15 -9.97 10.35
CA PHE A 451 -2.39 -8.56 10.11
C PHE A 451 -1.19 -7.91 9.41
N ASP A 452 -0.04 -7.87 10.10
CA ASP A 452 1.17 -7.20 9.65
C ASP A 452 1.73 -7.83 8.37
N TYR A 453 1.67 -9.15 8.28
CA TYR A 453 2.19 -9.89 7.13
C TYR A 453 1.42 -9.55 5.85
N LYS A 454 0.10 -9.37 5.92
CA LYS A 454 -0.70 -8.97 4.75
C LYS A 454 -0.26 -7.63 4.19
N PHE A 455 0.04 -6.66 5.05
CA PHE A 455 0.57 -5.36 4.64
C PHE A 455 1.93 -5.49 3.96
N ILE A 456 2.93 -6.13 4.58
CA ILE A 456 4.26 -6.26 3.95
C ILE A 456 4.23 -7.12 2.69
N ASN A 457 3.38 -8.16 2.62
CA ASN A 457 3.26 -8.98 1.42
C ASN A 457 2.60 -8.19 0.27
N TYR A 458 1.54 -7.43 0.55
CA TYR A 458 0.85 -6.61 -0.45
C TYR A 458 1.76 -5.51 -1.01
N TYR A 459 2.35 -4.70 -0.12
CA TYR A 459 3.23 -3.61 -0.54
C TYR A 459 4.58 -4.11 -1.04
N GLY A 460 5.06 -5.25 -0.51
CA GLY A 460 6.24 -5.95 -0.98
C GLY A 460 6.09 -6.36 -2.44
N ARG A 461 5.00 -7.08 -2.79
CA ARG A 461 4.72 -7.48 -4.17
C ARG A 461 4.63 -6.29 -5.13
N LYS A 462 3.97 -5.20 -4.72
CA LYS A 462 3.93 -3.95 -5.49
C LYS A 462 5.31 -3.33 -5.72
N SER A 463 6.23 -3.56 -4.79
CA SER A 463 7.61 -3.07 -4.82
C SER A 463 8.60 -4.11 -5.38
N GLY A 464 8.13 -5.27 -5.84
CA GLY A 464 8.93 -6.36 -6.36
C GLY A 464 9.59 -7.27 -5.31
N TYR A 465 9.24 -7.14 -4.03
CA TYR A 465 9.76 -7.98 -2.95
C TYR A 465 8.76 -9.07 -2.57
N LEU A 466 9.14 -10.33 -2.76
CA LEU A 466 8.33 -11.47 -2.35
C LEU A 466 8.77 -11.92 -0.96
N PHE A 467 7.99 -11.56 0.05
CA PHE A 467 8.13 -12.13 1.39
C PHE A 467 7.62 -13.59 1.33
N ASN A 468 8.54 -14.54 1.41
CA ASN A 468 8.28 -16.00 1.45
C ASN A 468 8.96 -16.67 2.65
N HIS A 469 9.34 -15.86 3.64
CA HIS A 469 9.97 -16.31 4.87
C HIS A 469 9.00 -17.19 5.68
N PRO A 470 9.50 -18.19 6.43
CA PRO A 470 8.69 -18.88 7.43
C PRO A 470 8.09 -17.87 8.41
N GLN A 471 6.88 -18.15 8.89
CA GLN A 471 6.13 -17.26 9.77
C GLN A 471 5.79 -17.94 11.10
N LYS A 472 5.76 -17.18 12.20
CA LYS A 472 5.20 -17.63 13.48
C LYS A 472 4.40 -16.52 14.16
N ASP A 473 3.27 -16.91 14.75
CA ASP A 473 2.44 -16.01 15.53
C ASP A 473 2.73 -16.17 17.04
N ALA A 474 3.22 -15.09 17.67
CA ALA A 474 3.48 -15.06 19.10
C ALA A 474 2.19 -15.20 19.94
N MET A 475 1.04 -14.75 19.44
CA MET A 475 -0.25 -14.89 20.12
C MET A 475 -0.67 -16.37 20.20
N VAL A 476 -0.43 -17.16 19.15
CA VAL A 476 -0.71 -18.60 19.14
C VAL A 476 0.13 -19.32 20.18
N LEU A 477 1.43 -19.01 20.25
CA LEU A 477 2.33 -19.53 21.28
C LEU A 477 1.83 -19.15 22.69
N ALA A 478 1.40 -17.91 22.90
CA ALA A 478 0.87 -17.47 24.19
C ALA A 478 -0.38 -18.27 24.60
N ARG A 479 -1.32 -18.51 23.68
CA ARG A 479 -2.52 -19.36 23.94
C ARG A 479 -2.17 -20.80 24.27
N GLN A 480 -1.13 -21.32 23.62
CA GLN A 480 -0.67 -22.69 23.84
C GLN A 480 -0.06 -22.87 25.23
N TYR A 481 0.84 -21.96 25.62
CA TYR A 481 1.71 -22.15 26.79
C TYR A 481 1.28 -21.38 28.05
N ILE A 482 0.49 -20.31 27.94
CA ILE A 482 -0.04 -19.55 29.08
C ILE A 482 -1.50 -19.95 29.32
N LYS A 483 -1.89 -20.17 30.59
CA LYS A 483 -3.26 -20.55 30.98
C LYS A 483 -3.83 -19.54 31.96
N GLY A 484 -5.16 -19.40 31.97
CA GLY A 484 -5.88 -18.60 32.97
C GLY A 484 -5.96 -17.09 32.69
N LEU A 485 -5.55 -16.61 31.51
CA LEU A 485 -5.68 -15.18 31.17
C LEU A 485 -7.11 -14.82 30.75
N LYS A 486 -7.54 -13.61 31.13
CA LYS A 486 -8.84 -13.02 30.73
C LYS A 486 -8.98 -12.84 29.21
N ASN A 487 -7.85 -12.59 28.53
CA ASN A 487 -7.71 -12.52 27.08
C ASN A 487 -6.22 -12.62 26.72
N TYR A 488 -5.92 -12.82 25.43
CA TYR A 488 -4.55 -12.93 24.91
C TYR A 488 -4.18 -11.72 24.05
N LYS A 489 -4.57 -10.51 24.46
CA LYS A 489 -4.01 -9.27 23.87
C LYS A 489 -2.56 -9.11 24.33
N LEU A 490 -1.69 -8.51 23.50
CA LEU A 490 -0.27 -8.33 23.80
C LEU A 490 -0.06 -7.76 25.21
N LYS A 491 -0.74 -6.65 25.54
CA LYS A 491 -0.73 -6.02 26.87
C LYS A 491 -1.00 -6.99 28.04
N THR A 492 -1.99 -7.87 27.91
CA THR A 492 -2.33 -8.83 28.97
C THR A 492 -1.24 -9.90 29.11
N VAL A 493 -0.66 -10.34 27.98
CA VAL A 493 0.38 -11.37 27.96
C VAL A 493 1.69 -10.84 28.54
N VAL A 494 2.13 -9.65 28.13
CA VAL A 494 3.35 -9.01 28.66
C VAL A 494 3.23 -8.76 30.17
N GLU A 495 2.08 -8.26 30.64
CA GLU A 495 1.78 -8.09 32.08
C GLU A 495 1.90 -9.43 32.83
N SER A 496 1.34 -10.51 32.28
CA SER A 496 1.38 -11.84 32.92
C SER A 496 2.79 -12.44 33.00
N LEU A 497 3.69 -12.04 32.10
CA LEU A 497 5.07 -12.51 32.03
C LEU A 497 6.05 -11.56 32.74
N GLY A 498 5.55 -10.50 33.38
CA GLY A 498 6.37 -9.46 34.03
C GLY A 498 7.25 -8.68 33.04
N ILE A 499 6.83 -8.56 31.78
CA ILE A 499 7.51 -7.79 30.74
C ILE A 499 6.98 -6.35 30.76
N THR A 500 7.90 -5.38 30.64
CA THR A 500 7.51 -3.96 30.62
C THR A 500 7.18 -3.54 29.20
N LEU A 501 5.96 -3.05 28.99
CA LEU A 501 5.54 -2.43 27.72
C LEU A 501 5.48 -0.91 27.91
N SER A 502 6.60 -0.23 27.65
CA SER A 502 6.67 1.23 27.62
C SER A 502 6.32 1.77 26.24
N ASN A 503 5.49 2.80 26.13
CA ASN A 503 5.04 3.41 24.86
C ASN A 503 4.29 2.44 23.94
N ALA A 504 3.20 1.85 24.44
CA ALA A 504 2.30 1.03 23.62
C ALA A 504 1.78 1.81 22.40
N HIS A 505 1.55 1.11 21.28
CA HIS A 505 1.14 1.67 19.99
C HIS A 505 2.25 2.45 19.28
N ARG A 506 3.46 1.92 19.40
CA ARG A 506 4.63 2.36 18.64
C ARG A 506 5.32 1.09 18.18
N ALA A 507 5.43 0.93 16.86
CA ALA A 507 5.76 -0.36 16.26
C ALA A 507 7.03 -1.01 16.84
N TYR A 508 8.08 -0.22 17.08
CA TYR A 508 9.32 -0.75 17.64
C TYR A 508 9.16 -1.32 19.07
N PHE A 509 8.42 -0.63 19.94
CA PHE A 509 8.25 -1.06 21.33
C PHE A 509 7.37 -2.31 21.40
N ASP A 510 6.33 -2.39 20.57
CA ASP A 510 5.47 -3.57 20.47
C ASP A 510 6.22 -4.77 19.87
N ALA A 511 7.08 -4.55 18.86
CA ALA A 511 7.96 -5.60 18.32
C ALA A 511 8.98 -6.11 19.36
N ALA A 512 9.60 -5.21 20.14
CA ALA A 512 10.55 -5.59 21.19
C ALA A 512 9.87 -6.39 22.32
N ALA A 513 8.71 -5.94 22.79
CA ALA A 513 7.93 -6.67 23.79
C ALA A 513 7.47 -8.04 23.26
N THR A 514 7.06 -8.11 21.99
CA THR A 514 6.73 -9.37 21.31
C THR A 514 7.92 -10.31 21.25
N ALA A 515 9.13 -9.79 21.03
CA ALA A 515 10.34 -10.60 21.03
C ALA A 515 10.65 -11.19 22.40
N GLU A 516 10.47 -10.43 23.47
CA GLU A 516 10.60 -10.94 24.85
C GLU A 516 9.56 -12.02 25.16
N VAL A 517 8.30 -11.81 24.76
CA VAL A 517 7.25 -12.84 24.88
C VAL A 517 7.67 -14.11 24.15
N PHE A 518 8.07 -13.98 22.87
CA PHE A 518 8.54 -15.10 22.06
C PHE A 518 9.69 -15.84 22.74
N LEU A 519 10.74 -15.14 23.19
CA LEU A 519 11.91 -15.74 23.83
C LEU A 519 11.54 -16.48 25.12
N LYS A 520 10.64 -15.94 25.95
CA LYS A 520 10.18 -16.63 27.18
C LYS A 520 9.39 -17.90 26.85
N LEU A 521 8.54 -17.86 25.83
CA LEU A 521 7.71 -19.01 25.45
C LEU A 521 8.47 -20.07 24.66
N ALA A 522 9.40 -19.66 23.79
CA ALA A 522 10.17 -20.52 22.92
C ALA A 522 11.10 -21.48 23.68
N LYS A 523 11.46 -21.18 24.94
CA LYS A 523 12.17 -22.12 25.81
C LYS A 523 11.45 -23.46 25.98
N ASN A 524 10.13 -23.51 25.78
CA ASN A 524 9.30 -24.71 25.89
C ASN A 524 9.03 -25.38 24.54
N ILE A 525 9.56 -24.84 23.44
CA ILE A 525 9.50 -25.46 22.12
C ILE A 525 10.64 -26.48 22.03
N LYS A 526 10.28 -27.73 21.74
CA LYS A 526 11.24 -28.83 21.57
C LYS A 526 11.81 -28.87 20.17
#